data_AF-A6DSD5-F1
#
_entry.id   AF-A6DSD5-F1
#
_cell.length_a   1.000
_cell.length_b   1.000
_cell.length_c   1.000
_cell.angle_alpha   90.00
_cell.angle_beta   90.00
_cell.angle_gamma   90.00
#
_symmetry.space_group_name_H-M   'P 1'
#
loop_
_entity.id
_entity.type
_entity.pdbx_description
1 polymer ?
#
loop_
_entity_poly.entity_id
_entity_poly.type
_entity_poly.pdbx_seq_one_letter_code
_entity_poly.pdbx_strand_id
1 'polypeptide(L)'
;MKLKKTFELNIQHNEIHHQIRVDEKGRFCLTDMARYFPRKSLKQWLKNQSTKELLTITEDFLNGVDLPHLKVLSTKKGRHNSGTYAHEIIAMDFAMWLDPRFKLKVILSYTEGKDALKGWNIDRQLSARANKVQCEAIEEVKESPKPYHYSNEAKMINKIVFGYHEKNIRDQATSEQLEEVYKLMNFNACLMKQGLSYQKRKETLNDIVRADSCA
;
A
#
# COMPACT_ATOMS: atom_id res chain seq x y z
N MET A 1 -3.05 9.86 -5.54
CA MET A 1 -2.62 8.92 -4.47
C MET A 1 -1.15 9.16 -4.18
N LYS A 2 -0.76 9.59 -2.97
CA LYS A 2 0.66 9.72 -2.57
C LYS A 2 1.07 8.42 -1.87
N LEU A 3 2.07 7.74 -2.41
CA LEU A 3 2.65 6.53 -1.81
C LEU A 3 3.54 6.96 -0.64
N LYS A 4 3.41 6.32 0.52
CA LYS A 4 4.18 6.68 1.74
C LYS A 4 5.69 6.40 1.62
N LYS A 5 6.12 5.57 0.66
CA LYS A 5 7.52 5.26 0.36
C LYS A 5 7.71 4.93 -1.12
N THR A 6 8.93 5.14 -1.62
CA THR A 6 9.39 4.52 -2.87
C THR A 6 9.30 3.00 -2.73
N PHE A 7 8.76 2.31 -3.72
CA PHE A 7 8.71 0.84 -3.73
C PHE A 7 9.38 0.29 -4.99
N GLU A 8 9.81 -0.96 -4.94
CA GLU A 8 10.46 -1.65 -6.05
C GLU A 8 9.50 -2.66 -6.66
N LEU A 9 9.31 -2.56 -7.98
CA LEU A 9 8.64 -3.59 -8.75
C LEU A 9 9.66 -4.67 -9.08
N ASN A 10 9.40 -5.89 -8.62
CA ASN A 10 10.15 -7.08 -8.98
C ASN A 10 9.48 -7.75 -10.17
N ILE A 11 10.11 -7.69 -11.33
CA ILE A 11 9.57 -8.23 -12.58
C ILE A 11 10.48 -9.32 -13.08
N GLN A 12 9.93 -10.51 -13.34
CA GLN A 12 10.65 -11.58 -14.01
C GLN A 12 10.40 -11.50 -15.53
N HIS A 13 11.46 -11.31 -16.31
CA HIS A 13 11.40 -11.31 -17.77
C HIS A 13 12.66 -11.96 -18.34
N ASN A 14 12.47 -12.95 -19.23
CA ASN A 14 13.54 -13.80 -19.77
C ASN A 14 14.47 -14.36 -18.67
N GLU A 15 13.89 -14.85 -17.57
CA GLU A 15 14.62 -15.39 -16.40
C GLU A 15 15.48 -14.38 -15.62
N ILE A 16 15.40 -13.10 -15.97
CA ILE A 16 16.08 -12.00 -15.28
C ILE A 16 15.08 -11.30 -14.35
N HIS A 17 15.52 -11.07 -13.11
CA HIS A 17 14.80 -10.22 -12.16
C HIS A 17 15.13 -8.76 -12.39
N HIS A 18 14.12 -7.98 -12.74
CA HIS A 18 14.18 -6.54 -12.89
C HIS A 18 13.64 -5.87 -11.64
N GLN A 19 14.41 -4.93 -11.08
CA GLN A 19 14.00 -4.06 -9.99
C GLN A 19 13.79 -2.66 -10.55
N ILE A 20 12.54 -2.19 -10.52
CA ILE A 20 12.17 -0.87 -11.03
C ILE A 20 11.62 -0.03 -9.88
N ARG A 21 12.28 1.09 -9.57
CA ARG A 21 11.82 1.98 -8.51
C ARG A 21 10.60 2.78 -8.98
N VAL A 22 9.58 2.85 -8.13
CA VAL A 22 8.43 3.74 -8.26
C VAL A 22 8.46 4.72 -7.10
N ASP A 23 8.46 6.03 -7.38
CA ASP A 23 8.54 7.05 -6.34
C ASP A 23 7.20 7.31 -5.64
N GLU A 24 7.24 8.13 -4.59
CA GLU A 24 6.07 8.53 -3.78
C GLU A 24 4.92 9.17 -4.58
N LYS A 25 5.18 9.66 -5.80
CA LYS A 25 4.16 10.21 -6.70
C LYS A 25 3.65 9.19 -7.72
N GLY A 26 4.06 7.92 -7.61
CA GLY A 26 3.70 6.85 -8.53
C GLY A 26 4.48 6.87 -9.83
N ARG A 27 5.61 7.60 -9.90
CA ARG A 27 6.42 7.70 -11.13
C ARG A 27 7.48 6.62 -11.18
N PHE A 28 7.66 6.00 -12.34
CA PHE A 28 8.58 4.89 -12.55
C PHE A 28 9.96 5.38 -12.98
N CYS A 29 11.02 4.75 -12.47
CA CYS A 29 12.38 5.04 -12.89
C CYS A 29 12.69 4.42 -14.26
N LEU A 30 12.71 5.25 -15.30
CA LEU A 30 13.04 4.82 -16.66
C LEU A 30 14.50 4.37 -16.79
N THR A 31 15.38 4.89 -15.94
CA THR A 31 16.80 4.47 -15.91
C THR A 31 16.94 3.03 -15.43
N ASP A 32 16.10 2.59 -14.48
CA ASP A 32 16.09 1.20 -14.03
C ASP A 32 15.54 0.28 -15.13
N MET A 33 14.44 0.70 -15.78
CA MET A 33 13.88 -0.03 -16.94
C MET A 33 14.93 -0.25 -18.04
N ALA A 34 15.65 0.81 -18.44
CA ALA A 34 16.61 0.75 -19.53
C ALA A 34 17.86 -0.11 -19.23
N ARG A 35 18.23 -0.28 -17.95
CA ARG A 35 19.45 -1.02 -17.54
C ARG A 35 19.51 -2.44 -18.09
N TYR A 36 18.35 -3.02 -18.36
CA TYR A 36 18.20 -4.40 -18.81
C TYR A 36 18.17 -4.56 -20.33
N PHE A 37 18.21 -3.46 -21.08
CA PHE A 37 18.14 -3.46 -22.54
C PHE A 37 19.37 -2.77 -23.14
N PRO A 38 20.52 -3.45 -23.30
CA PRO A 38 21.81 -2.81 -23.60
C PRO A 38 21.85 -2.06 -24.94
N ARG A 39 20.95 -2.37 -25.88
CA ARG A 39 20.86 -1.71 -27.19
C ARG A 39 19.86 -0.55 -27.24
N LYS A 40 19.14 -0.32 -26.15
CA LYS A 40 18.04 0.65 -26.06
C LYS A 40 18.29 1.59 -24.89
N SER A 41 18.17 2.88 -25.14
CA SER A 41 18.41 3.93 -24.14
C SER A 41 17.30 4.95 -24.15
N LEU A 42 17.11 5.60 -22.99
CA LEU A 42 16.17 6.70 -22.85
C LEU A 42 16.41 7.81 -23.87
N LYS A 43 17.69 8.12 -24.17
CA LYS A 43 18.07 9.13 -25.15
C LYS A 43 17.63 8.77 -26.57
N GLN A 44 17.64 7.50 -26.95
CA GLN A 44 17.16 7.06 -28.26
C GLN A 44 15.64 7.19 -28.36
N TRP A 45 14.91 6.73 -27.34
CA TRP A 45 13.45 6.82 -27.31
C TRP A 45 12.94 8.26 -27.33
N LEU A 46 13.54 9.18 -26.58
CA LEU A 46 13.18 10.60 -26.57
C LEU A 46 13.40 11.32 -27.92
N LYS A 47 14.13 10.72 -28.87
CA LYS A 47 14.27 11.28 -30.23
C LYS A 47 13.04 11.01 -31.10
N ASN A 48 12.26 9.97 -30.79
CA ASN A 48 11.08 9.58 -31.58
C ASN A 48 10.05 10.71 -31.55
N GLN A 49 9.47 11.01 -32.71
CA GLN A 49 8.46 12.06 -32.84
C GLN A 49 7.20 11.74 -32.03
N SER A 50 6.71 10.50 -32.13
CA SER A 50 5.56 10.02 -31.36
C SER A 50 5.75 10.14 -29.84
N THR A 51 6.97 9.89 -29.35
CA THR A 51 7.29 10.05 -27.93
C THR A 51 7.21 11.51 -27.50
N LYS A 52 7.69 12.45 -28.31
CA LYS A 52 7.58 13.89 -28.00
C LYS A 52 6.13 14.34 -27.97
N GLU A 53 5.34 13.93 -28.95
CA GLU A 53 3.90 14.22 -29.01
C GLU A 53 3.16 13.66 -27.79
N LEU A 54 3.44 12.40 -27.42
CA LEU A 54 2.84 11.78 -26.25
C LEU A 54 3.20 12.54 -24.96
N LEU A 55 4.45 12.99 -24.80
CA LEU A 55 4.87 13.80 -23.67
C LEU A 55 4.07 15.11 -23.59
N THR A 56 3.98 15.84 -24.70
CA THR A 56 3.22 17.11 -24.77
C THR A 56 1.75 16.91 -24.44
N ILE A 57 1.08 15.96 -25.11
CA ILE A 57 -0.35 15.67 -24.87
C ILE A 57 -0.60 15.28 -23.41
N THR A 58 0.30 14.48 -22.82
CA THR A 58 0.16 14.06 -21.42
C THR A 58 0.39 15.23 -20.47
N GLU A 59 1.36 16.10 -20.74
CA GLU A 59 1.61 17.31 -19.93
C GLU A 59 0.41 18.25 -19.97
N ASP A 60 -0.10 18.56 -21.16
CA ASP A 60 -1.27 19.42 -21.36
C ASP A 60 -2.50 18.87 -20.65
N PHE A 61 -2.76 17.57 -20.80
CA PHE A 61 -3.86 16.90 -20.12
C PHE A 61 -3.73 17.01 -18.60
N LEU A 62 -2.58 16.66 -18.02
CA LEU A 62 -2.38 16.69 -16.56
C LEU A 62 -2.48 18.10 -15.97
N ASN A 63 -2.05 19.12 -16.71
CA ASN A 63 -2.20 20.51 -16.31
C ASN A 63 -3.68 20.98 -16.33
N GLY A 64 -4.50 20.44 -17.24
CA GLY A 64 -5.91 20.79 -17.37
C GLY A 64 -6.85 20.20 -16.31
N VAL A 65 -6.43 19.16 -15.58
CA VAL A 65 -7.27 18.47 -14.56
C VAL A 65 -7.06 18.97 -13.13
N ASP A 66 -6.49 20.17 -12.95
CA ASP A 66 -6.17 20.74 -11.63
C ASP A 66 -5.33 19.78 -10.75
N LEU A 67 -4.40 19.05 -11.40
CA LEU A 67 -3.31 18.33 -10.75
C LEU A 67 -1.96 19.06 -10.94
N PRO A 68 -1.82 20.34 -10.53
CA PRO A 68 -0.82 21.32 -11.04
C PRO A 68 0.66 21.04 -10.69
N HIS A 69 1.03 19.84 -10.26
CA HIS A 69 2.39 19.54 -9.80
C HIS A 69 2.93 18.18 -10.28
N LEU A 70 2.22 17.52 -11.21
CA LEU A 70 2.64 16.23 -11.75
C LEU A 70 3.40 16.41 -13.06
N LYS A 71 4.70 16.75 -12.94
CA LYS A 71 5.60 16.72 -14.10
C LYS A 71 5.65 15.31 -14.69
N VAL A 72 5.47 15.23 -16.00
CA VAL A 72 5.44 13.99 -16.78
C VAL A 72 6.78 13.29 -16.76
N LEU A 73 7.88 14.05 -16.82
CA LEU A 73 9.25 13.59 -16.57
C LEU A 73 9.89 14.37 -15.42
N SER A 74 10.71 13.68 -14.63
CA SER A 74 11.43 14.27 -13.51
C SER A 74 12.77 13.59 -13.30
N THR A 75 13.84 14.33 -13.55
CA THR A 75 15.19 13.84 -13.30
C THR A 75 15.60 14.16 -11.87
N LYS A 76 16.01 13.13 -11.11
CA LYS A 76 16.60 13.26 -9.78
C LYS A 76 18.11 13.07 -9.89
N LYS A 77 18.87 14.05 -9.38
CA LYS A 77 20.34 13.99 -9.28
C LYS A 77 20.73 13.60 -7.85
N GLY A 78 21.77 12.78 -7.67
CA GLY A 78 22.26 12.37 -6.34
C GLY A 78 22.85 10.96 -6.30
N ARG A 79 23.39 10.57 -5.14
CA ARG A 79 23.98 9.24 -4.90
C ARG A 79 22.91 8.15 -4.72
N HIS A 80 21.80 8.50 -4.08
CA HIS A 80 20.67 7.60 -3.84
C HIS A 80 19.44 8.06 -4.63
N ASN A 81 18.69 7.12 -5.21
CA ASN A 81 17.45 7.41 -5.96
C ASN A 81 17.60 8.35 -7.17
N SER A 82 18.78 8.37 -7.80
CA SER A 82 18.99 9.07 -9.06
C SER A 82 18.43 8.32 -10.26
N GLY A 83 18.05 9.09 -11.27
CA GLY A 83 17.46 8.58 -12.51
C GLY A 83 16.39 9.53 -13.05
N THR A 84 15.87 9.20 -14.23
CA THR A 84 14.71 9.88 -14.81
C THR A 84 13.44 9.11 -14.45
N TYR A 85 12.53 9.79 -13.77
CA TYR A 85 11.24 9.25 -13.35
C TYR A 85 10.13 9.77 -14.26
N ALA A 86 9.20 8.90 -14.62
CA ALA A 86 8.11 9.24 -15.53
C ALA A 86 6.73 8.89 -14.97
N HIS A 87 5.74 9.67 -15.37
CA HIS A 87 4.33 9.33 -15.15
C HIS A 87 4.01 7.93 -15.69
N GLU A 88 3.03 7.24 -15.08
CA GLU A 88 2.63 5.87 -15.41
C GLU A 88 2.45 5.66 -16.92
N ILE A 89 1.64 6.48 -17.59
CA ILE A 89 1.38 6.37 -19.04
C ILE A 89 2.67 6.41 -19.86
N ILE A 90 3.57 7.32 -19.52
CA ILE A 90 4.87 7.50 -20.21
C ILE A 90 5.81 6.33 -19.93
N ALA A 91 5.80 5.81 -18.70
CA ALA A 91 6.57 4.62 -18.35
C ALA A 91 6.07 3.38 -19.11
N MET A 92 4.75 3.24 -19.31
CA MET A 92 4.17 2.16 -20.10
C MET A 92 4.46 2.29 -21.60
N ASP A 93 4.57 3.51 -22.14
CA ASP A 93 5.05 3.72 -23.51
C ASP A 93 6.52 3.34 -23.64
N PHE A 94 7.37 3.80 -22.73
CA PHE A 94 8.79 3.43 -22.73
C PHE A 94 8.99 1.92 -22.61
N ALA A 95 8.24 1.26 -21.72
CA ALA A 95 8.25 -0.19 -21.60
C ALA A 95 7.82 -0.89 -22.90
N MET A 96 6.81 -0.36 -23.62
CA MET A 96 6.40 -0.89 -24.94
C MET A 96 7.56 -0.81 -25.93
N TRP A 97 8.21 0.35 -25.99
CA TRP A 97 9.32 0.58 -26.89
C TRP A 97 10.54 -0.30 -26.57
N LEU A 98 10.74 -0.63 -25.28
CA LEU A 98 11.76 -1.59 -24.85
C LEU A 98 11.42 -3.02 -25.28
N ASP A 99 10.27 -3.53 -24.87
CA ASP A 99 9.77 -4.85 -25.26
C ASP A 99 8.29 -5.03 -24.86
N PRO A 100 7.40 -5.53 -25.74
CA PRO A 100 6.00 -5.74 -25.41
C PRO A 100 5.74 -6.70 -24.25
N ARG A 101 6.53 -7.78 -24.09
CA ARG A 101 6.37 -8.72 -22.97
C ARG A 101 6.79 -8.06 -21.66
N PHE A 102 7.86 -7.27 -21.68
CA PHE A 102 8.28 -6.46 -20.54
C PHE A 102 7.18 -5.49 -20.10
N LYS A 103 6.56 -4.76 -21.05
CA LYS A 103 5.40 -3.88 -20.73
C LYS A 103 4.28 -4.63 -20.04
N LEU A 104 3.86 -5.78 -20.57
CA LEU A 104 2.78 -6.56 -19.98
C LEU A 104 3.09 -6.91 -18.52
N LYS A 105 4.32 -7.35 -18.24
CA LYS A 105 4.74 -7.65 -16.86
C LYS A 105 4.74 -6.42 -15.96
N VAL A 106 5.23 -5.27 -16.45
CA VAL A 106 5.19 -4.00 -15.69
C VAL A 106 3.75 -3.61 -15.35
N ILE A 107 2.81 -3.73 -16.29
CA ILE A 107 1.40 -3.42 -16.08
C ILE A 107 0.79 -4.33 -15.02
N LEU A 108 0.97 -5.65 -15.15
CA LEU A 108 0.40 -6.63 -14.23
C LEU A 108 0.91 -6.41 -12.80
N SER A 109 2.23 -6.38 -12.61
CA SER A 109 2.83 -6.19 -11.29
C SER A 109 2.45 -4.86 -10.65
N TYR A 110 2.31 -3.80 -11.45
CA TYR A 110 1.89 -2.51 -10.92
C TYR A 110 0.41 -2.46 -10.54
N THR A 111 -0.45 -3.12 -11.32
CA THR A 111 -1.89 -3.20 -11.05
C THR A 111 -2.14 -4.00 -9.77
N GLU A 112 -1.52 -5.18 -9.67
CA GLU A 112 -1.56 -6.03 -8.46
C GLU A 112 -1.11 -5.26 -7.22
N GLY A 113 0.01 -4.54 -7.31
CA GLY A 113 0.52 -3.72 -6.20
C GLY A 113 -0.41 -2.55 -5.83
N LYS A 114 -1.04 -1.89 -6.82
CA LYS A 114 -2.02 -0.82 -6.59
C LYS A 114 -3.26 -1.35 -5.88
N ASP A 115 -3.79 -2.48 -6.32
CA ASP A 115 -5.01 -3.04 -5.76
C ASP A 115 -4.79 -3.60 -4.36
N ALA A 116 -3.65 -4.26 -4.11
CA ALA A 116 -3.22 -4.63 -2.77
C ALA A 116 -3.13 -3.40 -1.84
N LEU A 117 -2.55 -2.29 -2.31
CA LEU A 117 -2.45 -1.06 -1.51
C LEU A 117 -3.82 -0.41 -1.27
N LYS A 118 -4.75 -0.46 -2.23
CA LYS A 118 -6.13 0.00 -2.01
C LYS A 118 -6.81 -0.84 -0.94
N GLY A 119 -6.70 -2.18 -1.04
CA GLY A 119 -7.20 -3.11 -0.03
C GLY A 119 -6.69 -2.73 1.36
N TRP A 120 -5.37 -2.64 1.51
CA TRP A 120 -4.75 -2.23 2.78
C TRP A 120 -5.25 -0.88 3.33
N ASN A 121 -5.46 0.11 2.46
CA ASN A 121 -6.03 1.40 2.89
C ASN A 121 -7.47 1.28 3.36
N ILE A 122 -8.28 0.42 2.73
CA ILE A 122 -9.64 0.10 3.17
C ILE A 122 -9.60 -0.61 4.51
N ASP A 123 -8.78 -1.66 4.66
CA ASP A 123 -8.63 -2.44 5.90
C ASP A 123 -8.19 -1.55 7.06
N ARG A 124 -7.25 -0.63 6.79
CA ARG A 124 -6.81 0.37 7.76
C ARG A 124 -7.95 1.28 8.21
N GLN A 125 -8.79 1.74 7.29
CA GLN A 125 -9.95 2.58 7.62
C GLN A 125 -11.00 1.79 8.40
N LEU A 126 -11.27 0.56 8.01
CA LEU A 126 -12.19 -0.34 8.70
C LEU A 126 -11.71 -0.62 10.12
N SER A 127 -10.44 -1.00 10.29
CA SER A 127 -9.81 -1.21 11.60
C SER A 127 -9.90 0.04 12.50
N ALA A 128 -9.68 1.24 11.94
CA ALA A 128 -9.84 2.49 12.68
C ALA A 128 -11.30 2.73 13.13
N ARG A 129 -12.29 2.43 12.26
CA ARG A 129 -13.71 2.50 12.62
C ARG A 129 -14.06 1.47 13.69
N ALA A 130 -13.59 0.23 13.58
CA ALA A 130 -13.84 -0.81 14.60
C ALA A 130 -13.21 -0.46 15.95
N ASN A 131 -12.06 0.23 15.98
CA ASN A 131 -11.53 0.77 17.22
C ASN A 131 -12.49 1.77 17.88
N LYS A 132 -13.16 2.61 17.08
CA LYS A 132 -14.18 3.54 17.58
C LYS A 132 -15.38 2.79 18.16
N VAL A 133 -15.89 1.78 17.45
CA VAL A 133 -16.99 0.91 17.92
C VAL A 133 -16.63 0.25 19.25
N GLN A 134 -15.39 -0.21 19.41
CA GLN A 134 -14.92 -0.78 20.67
C GLN A 134 -14.85 0.26 21.79
N CYS A 135 -14.42 1.49 21.52
CA CYS A 135 -14.45 2.59 22.48
C CYS A 135 -15.88 2.92 22.94
N GLU A 136 -16.81 3.03 21.99
CA GLU A 136 -18.23 3.28 22.26
C GLU A 136 -18.82 2.17 23.16
N ALA A 137 -18.47 0.90 22.91
CA ALA A 137 -18.89 -0.20 23.78
C ALA A 137 -18.31 -0.12 25.22
N ILE A 138 -17.09 0.41 25.39
CA ILE A 138 -16.54 0.67 26.73
C ILE A 138 -17.34 1.75 27.46
N GLU A 139 -17.71 2.81 26.74
CA GLU A 139 -18.48 3.95 27.27
C GLU A 139 -19.90 3.55 27.66
N GLU A 140 -20.53 2.65 26.91
CA GLU A 140 -21.85 2.11 27.25
C GLU A 140 -21.83 1.22 28.50
N VAL A 141 -20.78 0.42 28.68
CA VAL A 141 -20.73 -0.59 29.75
C VAL A 141 -20.10 -0.03 31.05
N LYS A 142 -19.38 1.10 30.98
CA LYS A 142 -18.72 1.70 32.14
C LYS A 142 -19.18 3.13 32.38
N GLU A 143 -19.70 3.36 33.58
CA GLU A 143 -20.20 4.67 34.04
C GLU A 143 -19.13 5.78 34.07
N SER A 144 -17.86 5.43 34.33
CA SER A 144 -16.72 6.37 34.29
C SER A 144 -15.48 5.68 33.69
N PRO A 145 -15.36 5.63 32.35
CA PRO A 145 -14.27 4.95 31.70
C PRO A 145 -12.96 5.74 31.84
N LYS A 146 -11.91 5.07 32.30
CA LYS A 146 -10.57 5.63 32.46
C LYS A 146 -9.69 5.30 31.24
N PRO A 147 -8.64 6.09 30.93
CA PRO A 147 -7.76 5.87 29.77
C PRO A 147 -7.19 4.44 29.65
N TYR A 148 -6.92 3.78 30.78
CA TYR A 148 -6.41 2.41 30.77
C TYR A 148 -7.42 1.37 30.28
N HIS A 149 -8.74 1.62 30.38
CA HIS A 149 -9.75 0.71 29.84
C HIS A 149 -9.60 0.56 28.32
N TYR A 150 -9.53 1.69 27.60
CA TYR A 150 -9.33 1.70 26.16
C TYR A 150 -7.99 1.08 25.74
N SER A 151 -6.90 1.49 26.40
CA SER A 151 -5.58 0.98 26.03
C SER A 151 -5.39 -0.50 26.35
N ASN A 152 -6.04 -1.04 27.38
CA ASN A 152 -6.00 -2.48 27.69
C ASN A 152 -6.71 -3.32 26.62
N GLU A 153 -7.85 -2.87 26.09
CA GLU A 153 -8.53 -3.54 24.98
C GLU A 153 -7.68 -3.49 23.70
N ALA A 154 -7.14 -2.32 23.36
CA ALA A 154 -6.26 -2.19 22.20
C ALA A 154 -5.01 -3.09 22.30
N LYS A 155 -4.39 -3.16 23.49
CA LYS A 155 -3.25 -4.06 23.77
C LYS A 155 -3.64 -5.53 23.66
N MET A 156 -4.82 -5.91 24.14
CA MET A 156 -5.31 -7.29 24.03
C MET A 156 -5.40 -7.73 22.58
N ILE A 157 -6.13 -6.96 21.77
CA ILE A 157 -6.31 -7.27 20.34
C ILE A 157 -4.97 -7.33 19.62
N ASN A 158 -4.08 -6.35 19.86
CA ASN A 158 -2.77 -6.34 19.22
C ASN A 158 -1.94 -7.57 19.62
N LYS A 159 -1.95 -7.98 20.89
CA LYS A 159 -1.24 -9.20 21.33
C LYS A 159 -1.82 -10.47 20.72
N ILE A 160 -3.13 -10.53 20.49
CA ILE A 160 -3.77 -11.69 19.86
C ILE A 160 -3.35 -11.78 18.38
N VAL A 161 -3.44 -10.67 17.64
CA VAL A 161 -3.16 -10.66 16.19
C VAL A 161 -1.66 -10.72 15.88
N PHE A 162 -0.85 -9.95 16.60
CA PHE A 162 0.58 -9.79 16.28
C PHE A 162 1.50 -10.59 17.20
N GLY A 163 1.00 -11.18 18.29
CA GLY A 163 1.80 -11.81 19.34
C GLY A 163 2.43 -10.84 20.34
N TYR A 164 2.51 -9.54 20.01
CA TYR A 164 3.09 -8.49 20.85
C TYR A 164 2.37 -7.14 20.66
N HIS A 165 2.78 -6.13 21.43
CA HIS A 165 2.25 -4.77 21.29
C HIS A 165 3.38 -3.74 21.32
N GLU A 166 3.37 -2.88 20.30
CA GLU A 166 4.21 -1.69 20.21
C GLU A 166 3.40 -0.49 19.70
N LYS A 167 3.97 0.71 19.87
CA LYS A 167 3.37 1.94 19.34
C LYS A 167 3.30 1.85 17.81
N ASN A 168 2.16 2.19 17.24
CA ASN A 168 1.92 2.20 15.78
C ASN A 168 2.11 0.84 15.07
N ILE A 169 2.01 -0.30 15.76
CA ILE A 169 2.17 -1.64 15.16
C ILE A 169 1.28 -1.86 13.92
N ARG A 170 0.08 -1.29 13.90
CA ARG A 170 -0.87 -1.38 12.77
C ARG A 170 -0.45 -0.60 11.52
N ASP A 171 0.53 0.31 11.64
CA ASP A 171 1.09 1.02 10.49
C ASP A 171 1.98 0.12 9.63
N GLN A 172 2.47 -0.99 10.20
CA GLN A 172 3.30 -1.97 9.51
C GLN A 172 2.57 -3.31 9.30
N ALA A 173 1.29 -3.39 9.65
CA ALA A 173 0.49 -4.61 9.52
C ALA A 173 0.19 -4.94 8.06
N THR A 174 0.03 -6.22 7.74
CA THR A 174 -0.51 -6.69 6.45
C THR A 174 -2.02 -6.42 6.36
N SER A 175 -2.60 -6.52 5.16
CA SER A 175 -4.06 -6.43 4.97
C SER A 175 -4.80 -7.46 5.81
N GLU A 176 -4.38 -8.73 5.74
CA GLU A 176 -4.93 -9.84 6.53
C GLU A 176 -4.89 -9.56 8.04
N GLN A 177 -3.76 -9.03 8.54
CA GLN A 177 -3.66 -8.65 9.96
C GLN A 177 -4.60 -7.48 10.31
N LEU A 178 -4.81 -6.50 9.43
CA LEU A 178 -5.74 -5.40 9.66
C LEU A 178 -7.20 -5.84 9.63
N GLU A 179 -7.53 -6.78 8.75
CA GLU A 179 -8.83 -7.44 8.69
C GLU A 179 -9.09 -8.22 9.99
N GLU A 180 -8.11 -8.99 10.47
CA GLU A 180 -8.23 -9.72 11.73
C GLU A 180 -8.40 -8.76 12.92
N VAL A 181 -7.63 -7.67 12.97
CA VAL A 181 -7.85 -6.61 13.98
C VAL A 181 -9.27 -6.05 13.90
N TYR A 182 -9.76 -5.74 12.70
CA TYR A 182 -11.12 -5.23 12.49
C TYR A 182 -12.16 -6.22 13.02
N LYS A 183 -12.04 -7.50 12.65
CA LYS A 183 -12.92 -8.60 13.07
C LYS A 183 -12.95 -8.71 14.60
N LEU A 184 -11.79 -8.88 15.23
CA LEU A 184 -11.70 -9.07 16.68
C LEU A 184 -12.18 -7.86 17.47
N MET A 185 -11.98 -6.63 16.98
CA MET A 185 -12.51 -5.42 17.63
C MET A 185 -14.04 -5.38 17.67
N ASN A 186 -14.69 -5.75 16.57
CA ASN A 186 -16.14 -5.82 16.51
C ASN A 186 -16.69 -6.93 17.40
N PHE A 187 -16.07 -8.12 17.38
CA PHE A 187 -16.44 -9.20 18.29
C PHE A 187 -16.26 -8.79 19.74
N ASN A 188 -15.14 -8.16 20.08
CA ASN A 188 -14.87 -7.71 21.43
C ASN A 188 -15.90 -6.70 21.92
N ALA A 189 -16.31 -5.76 21.06
CA ALA A 189 -17.40 -4.82 21.33
C ALA A 189 -18.72 -5.55 21.64
N CYS A 190 -19.08 -6.56 20.84
CA CYS A 190 -20.27 -7.38 21.07
C CYS A 190 -20.20 -8.13 22.41
N LEU A 191 -19.07 -8.80 22.69
CA LEU A 191 -18.88 -9.56 23.93
C LEU A 191 -18.90 -8.64 25.17
N MET A 192 -18.42 -7.40 25.06
CA MET A 192 -18.53 -6.40 26.14
C MET A 192 -20.00 -6.07 26.43
N LYS A 193 -20.81 -5.82 25.40
CA LYS A 193 -22.24 -5.53 25.56
C LYS A 193 -23.02 -6.72 26.12
N GLN A 194 -22.54 -7.94 25.90
CA GLN A 194 -23.07 -9.16 26.53
C GLN A 194 -22.64 -9.33 27.99
N GLY A 195 -21.85 -8.41 28.54
CA GLY A 195 -21.41 -8.44 29.94
C GLY A 195 -20.27 -9.43 30.23
N LEU A 196 -19.59 -9.97 29.20
CA LEU A 196 -18.49 -10.91 29.44
C LEU A 196 -17.28 -10.21 30.08
N SER A 197 -16.67 -10.92 31.03
CA SER A 197 -15.44 -10.47 31.68
C SER A 197 -14.28 -10.35 30.68
N TYR A 198 -13.33 -9.45 30.97
CA TYR A 198 -12.15 -9.26 30.12
C TYR A 198 -11.41 -10.57 29.84
N GLN A 199 -11.22 -11.41 30.86
CA GLN A 199 -10.53 -12.69 30.72
C GLN A 199 -11.29 -13.65 29.80
N LYS A 200 -12.61 -13.73 29.94
CA LYS A 200 -13.43 -14.60 29.07
C LYS A 200 -13.43 -14.10 27.62
N ARG A 201 -13.55 -12.79 27.42
CA ARG A 201 -13.44 -12.17 26.08
C ARG A 201 -12.11 -12.49 25.43
N LYS A 202 -11.01 -12.34 26.17
CA LYS A 202 -9.67 -12.67 25.70
C LYS A 202 -9.58 -14.13 25.23
N GLU A 203 -10.07 -15.07 26.01
CA GLU A 203 -10.10 -16.50 25.64
C GLU A 203 -10.89 -16.72 24.35
N THR A 204 -12.14 -16.24 24.30
CA THR A 204 -13.02 -16.37 23.13
C THR A 204 -12.38 -15.80 21.87
N LEU A 205 -11.75 -14.63 21.95
CA LEU A 205 -11.08 -14.02 20.81
C LEU A 205 -9.85 -14.81 20.34
N ASN A 206 -9.10 -15.46 21.24
CA ASN A 206 -8.01 -16.36 20.85
C ASN A 206 -8.54 -17.63 20.15
N ASP A 207 -9.68 -18.15 20.61
CA ASP A 207 -10.28 -19.34 20.01
C ASP A 207 -10.80 -19.07 18.59
N ILE A 208 -11.34 -17.88 18.33
CA ILE A 208 -11.72 -17.42 16.98
C ILE A 208 -10.51 -17.48 16.04
N VAL A 209 -9.39 -16.85 16.41
CA VAL A 209 -8.17 -16.82 15.57
C VAL A 209 -7.63 -18.23 15.30
N ARG A 210 -7.65 -19.11 16.32
CA ARG A 210 -7.19 -20.51 16.17
C ARG A 210 -8.06 -21.30 15.20
N ALA A 211 -9.37 -21.09 15.24
CA ALA A 211 -10.31 -21.75 14.33
C ALA A 211 -10.06 -21.32 12.88
N ASP A 212 -9.84 -20.03 12.62
CA ASP A 212 -9.54 -19.53 11.28
C ASP A 212 -8.19 -20.04 10.75
N SER A 213 -7.20 -20.28 11.63
CA SER A 213 -5.88 -20.81 11.27
C SER A 213 -5.89 -22.30 10.88
N CYS A 214 -6.99 -23.02 11.14
CA CYS A 214 -7.15 -24.45 10.85
C CYS A 214 -8.01 -24.72 9.61
N ALA A 215 -8.58 -23.69 8.99
CA ALA A 215 -9.41 -23.75 7.79
C ALA A 215 -8.59 -23.43 6.53
#